data_AF-A0A2X0R6H1-F1
#
_entry.id   AF-A0A2X0R6H1-F1
#
_cell.length_a   1.000
_cell.length_b   1.000
_cell.length_c   1.000
_cell.angle_alpha   90.00
_cell.angle_beta   90.00
_cell.angle_gamma   90.00
#
_symmetry.space_group_name_H-M   'P 1'
#
loop_
_entity.id
_entity.type
_entity.pdbx_description
1 polymer ?
#
loop_
_entity_poly.entity_id
_entity_poly.type
_entity_poly.pdbx_seq_one_letter_code
_entity_poly.pdbx_strand_id
1 'polypeptide(L)'
;MRKTDKTTILNKLKSILLVFGTAILYLGPGAFVPMEAVHDFYPILFLVILFIVLYIAIKTGVFAHFKETFRLQNLLWLLGFVIVGYILGNIAHYLYLRFVPALDTIVENEATNNFVDSFLPTWFVYILMVVIAPIYEELMFREYFYRFFSHKWLAYILSILLFTLIHTRLTWSFFEYLPMSVIVTSTFHRYKRVSDSIIVHGGYNLMVLIFHIII
;
A
#
# COMPACT_ATOMS: atom_id res chain seq x y z
N MET A 1 3.02 7.59 -38.64
CA MET A 1 2.39 6.79 -37.55
C MET A 1 3.42 5.84 -36.97
N ARG A 2 3.85 6.06 -35.73
CA ARG A 2 4.88 5.26 -35.06
C ARG A 2 4.27 3.90 -34.70
N LYS A 3 4.76 2.80 -35.27
CA LYS A 3 4.37 1.43 -34.88
C LYS A 3 4.66 1.25 -33.39
N THR A 4 3.65 1.42 -32.54
CA THR A 4 3.69 0.90 -31.18
C THR A 4 3.79 -0.62 -31.31
N ASP A 5 4.94 -1.15 -30.92
CA ASP A 5 5.22 -2.58 -30.93
C ASP A 5 4.10 -3.32 -30.17
N LYS A 6 3.47 -4.30 -30.81
CA LYS A 6 2.38 -5.11 -30.24
C LYS A 6 2.78 -5.70 -28.88
N THR A 7 4.06 -5.99 -28.69
CA THR A 7 4.65 -6.47 -27.43
C THR A 7 4.49 -5.45 -26.30
N THR A 8 4.64 -4.16 -26.59
CA THR A 8 4.46 -3.07 -25.61
C THR A 8 3.01 -2.94 -25.17
N ILE A 9 2.06 -3.07 -26.11
CA ILE A 9 0.63 -2.99 -25.81
C ILE A 9 0.20 -4.18 -24.93
N LEU A 10 0.64 -5.39 -25.28
CA LEU A 10 0.33 -6.59 -24.51
C LEU A 10 0.88 -6.53 -23.07
N ASN A 11 2.09 -6.01 -22.89
CA ASN A 11 2.68 -5.86 -21.56
C ASN A 11 1.94 -4.84 -20.68
N LYS A 12 1.46 -3.73 -21.29
CA LYS A 12 0.61 -2.77 -20.59
C LYS A 12 -0.74 -3.39 -20.21
N LEU A 13 -1.38 -4.12 -21.12
CA LEU A 13 -2.64 -4.82 -20.83
C LEU A 13 -2.48 -5.82 -19.69
N LYS A 14 -1.41 -6.62 -19.68
CA LYS A 14 -1.09 -7.53 -18.57
C LYS A 14 -0.97 -6.79 -17.25
N SER A 15 -0.30 -5.64 -17.25
CA SER A 15 -0.14 -4.83 -16.04
C SER A 15 -1.49 -4.26 -15.56
N ILE A 16 -2.41 -3.94 -16.48
CA ILE A 16 -3.76 -3.45 -16.15
C ILE A 16 -4.53 -4.58 -15.45
N LEU A 17 -4.50 -5.78 -16.03
CA LEU A 17 -5.13 -6.96 -15.45
C LEU A 17 -4.54 -7.29 -14.07
N LEU A 18 -3.23 -7.11 -13.87
CA LEU A 18 -2.60 -7.31 -12.56
C LEU A 18 -3.05 -6.28 -11.53
N VAL A 19 -3.13 -4.99 -11.88
CA VAL A 19 -3.64 -3.95 -10.96
C VAL A 19 -5.09 -4.22 -10.56
N PHE A 20 -5.98 -4.36 -11.54
CA PHE A 20 -7.41 -4.56 -11.26
C PHE A 20 -7.71 -5.92 -10.62
N GLY A 21 -7.04 -6.98 -11.08
CA GLY A 21 -7.16 -8.30 -10.48
C GLY A 21 -6.71 -8.31 -9.03
N THR A 22 -5.57 -7.70 -8.73
CA THR A 22 -5.07 -7.59 -7.34
C THR A 22 -6.01 -6.72 -6.49
N ALA A 23 -6.56 -5.63 -7.05
CA ALA A 23 -7.52 -4.77 -6.34
C ALA A 23 -8.81 -5.52 -6.00
N ILE A 24 -9.38 -6.25 -6.95
CA ILE A 24 -10.60 -7.05 -6.73
C ILE A 24 -10.36 -8.13 -5.67
N LEU A 25 -9.20 -8.79 -5.74
CA LEU A 25 -8.81 -9.79 -4.75
C LEU A 25 -8.57 -9.16 -3.38
N TYR A 26 -8.06 -7.94 -3.31
CA TYR A 26 -7.82 -7.21 -2.05
C TYR A 26 -9.10 -6.77 -1.36
N LEU A 27 -10.12 -6.34 -2.12
CA LEU A 27 -11.47 -6.07 -1.58
C LEU A 27 -12.05 -7.31 -0.88
N GLY A 28 -11.56 -8.50 -1.24
CA GLY A 28 -11.83 -9.73 -0.55
C GLY A 28 -13.29 -10.20 -0.72
N PRO A 29 -13.69 -11.21 0.06
CA PRO A 29 -15.01 -11.82 -0.04
C PRO A 29 -16.19 -10.88 0.23
N GLY A 30 -15.99 -9.81 1.02
CA GLY A 30 -17.05 -8.82 1.30
C GLY A 30 -17.57 -8.09 0.07
N ALA A 31 -16.82 -8.10 -1.04
CA ALA A 31 -17.29 -7.56 -2.32
C ALA A 31 -18.30 -8.47 -3.04
N PHE A 32 -18.40 -9.75 -2.66
CA PHE A 32 -19.16 -10.77 -3.38
C PHE A 32 -20.14 -11.55 -2.50
N VAL A 33 -19.92 -11.58 -1.18
CA VAL A 33 -20.70 -12.32 -0.21
C VAL A 33 -20.99 -11.41 0.99
N PRO A 34 -22.22 -11.43 1.56
CA PRO A 34 -22.52 -10.68 2.78
C PRO A 34 -21.58 -11.07 3.92
N MET A 35 -20.98 -10.06 4.58
CA MET A 35 -19.99 -10.24 5.66
C MET A 35 -20.50 -11.13 6.80
N GLU A 36 -21.77 -10.99 7.17
CA GLU A 36 -22.42 -11.75 8.24
C GLU A 36 -22.47 -13.26 7.96
N ALA A 37 -22.50 -13.68 6.68
CA ALA A 37 -22.67 -15.07 6.30
C ALA A 37 -21.38 -15.90 6.34
N VAL A 38 -20.21 -15.24 6.30
CA VAL A 38 -18.91 -15.93 6.17
C VAL A 38 -17.85 -15.40 7.15
N HIS A 39 -18.26 -14.63 8.17
CA HIS A 39 -17.42 -14.01 9.22
C HIS A 39 -16.26 -14.90 9.69
N ASP A 40 -16.57 -16.12 10.14
CA ASP A 40 -15.57 -17.03 10.73
C ASP A 40 -14.56 -17.58 9.70
N PHE A 41 -14.90 -17.50 8.41
CA PHE A 41 -14.05 -17.97 7.31
C PHE A 41 -13.24 -16.84 6.65
N TYR A 42 -13.47 -15.57 7.00
CA TYR A 42 -12.76 -14.44 6.41
C TYR A 42 -11.24 -14.54 6.52
N PRO A 43 -10.64 -14.86 7.70
CA PRO A 43 -9.19 -14.97 7.80
C PRO A 43 -8.60 -16.02 6.85
N ILE A 44 -9.24 -17.19 6.79
CA ILE A 44 -8.80 -18.29 5.92
C ILE A 44 -8.91 -17.87 4.45
N LEU A 45 -10.01 -17.22 4.07
CA LEU A 45 -10.22 -16.80 2.69
C LEU A 45 -9.24 -15.71 2.27
N PHE A 46 -8.97 -14.71 3.12
CA PHE A 46 -7.92 -13.71 2.86
C PHE A 46 -6.53 -14.34 2.70
N LEU A 47 -6.20 -15.35 3.52
CA LEU A 47 -4.93 -16.07 3.37
C LEU A 47 -4.86 -16.84 2.04
N VAL A 48 -5.93 -17.52 1.63
CA VAL A 48 -5.99 -18.21 0.33
C VAL A 48 -5.80 -17.22 -0.82
N ILE A 49 -6.49 -16.08 -0.77
CA ILE A 49 -6.36 -15.03 -1.78
C ILE A 49 -4.94 -14.45 -1.78
N LEU A 50 -4.34 -14.23 -0.61
CA LEU A 50 -2.96 -13.77 -0.49
C LEU A 50 -1.99 -14.76 -1.13
N PHE A 51 -2.16 -16.07 -0.90
CA PHE A 51 -1.33 -17.09 -1.55
C PHE A 51 -1.48 -17.07 -3.07
N ILE A 52 -2.68 -16.86 -3.60
CA ILE A 52 -2.92 -16.71 -5.04
C ILE A 52 -2.17 -15.51 -5.59
N VAL A 53 -2.28 -14.35 -4.93
CA VAL A 53 -1.60 -13.11 -5.35
C VAL A 53 -0.08 -13.26 -5.29
N LEU A 54 0.45 -13.83 -4.20
CA LEU A 54 1.88 -14.10 -4.07
C LEU A 54 2.37 -15.08 -5.13
N TYR A 55 1.61 -16.14 -5.41
CA TYR A 55 1.94 -17.09 -6.48
C TYR A 55 2.05 -16.39 -7.84
N ILE A 56 1.08 -15.55 -8.19
CA ILE A 56 1.10 -14.76 -9.43
C ILE A 56 2.29 -13.79 -9.44
N ALA A 57 2.55 -13.09 -8.34
CA ALA A 57 3.69 -12.17 -8.22
C ALA A 57 5.03 -12.89 -8.40
N ILE A 58 5.21 -14.05 -7.78
CA ILE A 58 6.41 -14.90 -7.95
C ILE A 58 6.55 -15.34 -9.41
N LYS A 59 5.48 -15.85 -10.03
CA LYS A 59 5.50 -16.31 -11.43
C LYS A 59 5.75 -15.19 -12.44
N THR A 60 5.42 -13.95 -12.09
CA THR A 60 5.69 -12.76 -12.91
C THR A 60 7.04 -12.10 -12.62
N GLY A 61 7.88 -12.74 -11.79
CA GLY A 61 9.25 -12.32 -11.53
C GLY A 61 9.39 -11.12 -10.58
N VAL A 62 8.30 -10.72 -9.91
CA VAL A 62 8.28 -9.55 -9.01
C VAL A 62 9.33 -9.65 -7.91
N PHE A 63 9.56 -10.86 -7.39
CA PHE A 63 10.48 -11.14 -6.29
C PHE A 63 11.83 -11.69 -6.76
N ALA A 64 12.23 -11.45 -8.01
CA ALA A 64 13.50 -11.96 -8.55
C ALA A 64 14.74 -11.53 -7.72
N HIS A 65 14.68 -10.32 -7.14
CA HIS A 65 15.75 -9.73 -6.32
C HIS A 65 15.42 -9.66 -4.83
N PHE A 66 14.63 -10.63 -4.34
CA PHE A 66 14.17 -10.66 -2.94
C PHE A 66 15.32 -10.82 -1.94
N LYS A 67 16.36 -11.59 -2.29
CA LYS A 67 17.50 -11.82 -1.39
C LYS A 67 18.29 -10.53 -1.13
N GLU A 68 18.36 -9.65 -2.12
CA GLU A 68 19.07 -8.38 -2.04
C GLU A 68 18.37 -7.40 -1.10
N THR A 69 17.08 -7.59 -0.80
CA THR A 69 16.36 -6.82 0.21
C THR A 69 16.94 -7.04 1.61
N PHE A 70 17.37 -8.27 1.92
CA PHE A 70 17.89 -8.66 3.24
C PHE A 70 19.40 -8.46 3.42
N ARG A 71 20.07 -7.77 2.49
CA ARG A 71 21.46 -7.36 2.71
C ARG A 71 21.50 -6.33 3.84
N LEU A 72 22.41 -6.47 4.81
CA LEU A 72 22.49 -5.58 5.99
C LEU A 72 22.49 -4.10 5.60
N GLN A 73 23.30 -3.70 4.62
CA GLN A 73 23.34 -2.32 4.13
C GLN A 73 21.97 -1.85 3.66
N ASN A 74 21.21 -2.70 2.96
CA ASN A 74 19.87 -2.37 2.52
C ASN A 74 18.90 -2.29 3.70
N LEU A 75 18.94 -3.24 4.63
CA LEU A 75 18.11 -3.22 5.84
C LEU A 75 18.30 -1.94 6.66
N LEU A 76 19.54 -1.44 6.78
CA LEU A 76 19.81 -0.16 7.44
C LEU A 76 19.14 1.02 6.71
N TRP A 77 19.14 1.02 5.37
CA TRP A 77 18.41 2.01 4.59
C TRP A 77 16.90 1.90 4.79
N LEU A 78 16.34 0.69 4.79
CA LEU A 78 14.91 0.47 5.00
C LEU A 78 14.49 0.93 6.40
N LEU A 79 15.29 0.62 7.43
CA LEU A 79 15.07 1.11 8.79
C LEU A 79 15.09 2.65 8.83
N GLY A 80 16.06 3.27 8.15
CA GLY A 80 16.12 4.72 8.01
C GLY A 80 14.85 5.31 7.38
N PHE A 81 14.33 4.69 6.33
CA PHE A 81 13.06 5.11 5.71
C PHE A 81 11.87 4.97 6.66
N VAL A 82 11.77 3.88 7.43
CA VAL A 82 10.71 3.69 8.43
C VAL A 82 10.74 4.80 9.49
N ILE A 83 11.92 5.08 10.06
CA ILE A 83 12.11 6.12 11.08
C ILE A 83 11.79 7.52 10.52
N VAL A 84 12.37 7.87 9.37
CA VAL A 84 12.15 9.18 8.74
C VAL A 84 10.68 9.35 8.36
N GLY A 85 10.05 8.32 7.80
CA GLY A 85 8.63 8.36 7.45
C GLY A 85 7.75 8.60 8.67
N TYR A 86 8.01 7.92 9.78
CA TYR A 86 7.26 8.14 11.02
C TYR A 86 7.43 9.56 11.57
N ILE A 87 8.65 10.08 11.60
CA ILE A 87 8.91 11.46 12.04
C ILE A 87 8.16 12.45 11.14
N LEU A 88 8.25 12.29 9.81
CA LEU A 88 7.58 13.16 8.87
C LEU A 88 6.05 13.07 8.97
N GLY A 89 5.50 11.88 9.19
CA GLY A 89 4.06 11.69 9.43
C GLY A 89 3.59 12.45 10.67
N ASN A 90 4.33 12.35 11.79
CA ASN A 90 4.02 13.08 13.01
C ASN A 90 4.15 14.61 12.85
N ILE A 91 5.18 15.08 12.13
CA ILE A 91 5.32 16.50 11.81
C ILE A 91 4.14 16.98 10.96
N ALA A 92 3.73 16.20 9.96
CA ALA A 92 2.61 16.55 9.10
C ALA A 92 1.29 16.60 9.88
N HIS A 93 1.04 15.63 10.76
CA HIS A 93 -0.10 15.65 11.68
C HIS A 93 -0.08 16.87 12.61
N TYR A 94 1.07 17.18 13.22
CA TYR A 94 1.23 18.35 14.08
C TYR A 94 0.96 19.67 13.34
N LEU A 95 1.55 19.83 12.14
CA LEU A 95 1.33 21.00 11.31
C LEU A 95 -0.15 21.10 10.91
N TYR A 96 -0.78 19.99 10.55
CA TYR A 96 -2.20 19.94 10.25
C TYR A 96 -3.04 20.49 11.41
N LEU A 97 -2.90 19.96 12.64
CA LEU A 97 -3.65 20.44 13.81
C LEU A 97 -3.50 21.95 14.05
N ARG A 98 -2.35 22.52 13.67
CA ARG A 98 -2.11 23.97 13.76
C ARG A 98 -2.86 24.77 12.70
N PHE A 99 -3.12 24.20 11.53
CA PHE A 99 -3.86 24.81 10.43
C PHE A 99 -5.36 24.47 10.43
N VAL A 100 -5.83 23.47 11.21
CA VAL A 100 -7.25 23.08 11.32
C VAL A 100 -8.20 24.27 11.53
N PRO A 101 -7.95 25.20 12.47
CA PRO A 101 -8.86 26.34 12.68
C PRO A 101 -8.97 27.27 11.45
N ALA A 102 -8.10 27.13 10.46
CA ALA A 102 -8.13 27.87 9.19
C ALA A 102 -8.69 27.05 8.01
N LEU A 103 -9.02 25.77 8.21
CA LEU A 103 -9.34 24.82 7.15
C LEU A 103 -10.73 24.15 7.28
N ASP A 104 -11.57 24.54 8.25
CA ASP A 104 -12.89 23.99 8.71
C ASP A 104 -13.91 23.40 7.70
N THR A 105 -13.60 23.29 6.42
CA THR A 105 -14.44 22.77 5.34
C THR A 105 -14.16 21.31 4.93
N ILE A 106 -13.11 20.67 5.45
CA ILE A 106 -12.82 19.26 5.15
C ILE A 106 -13.39 18.40 6.29
N VAL A 107 -14.28 17.45 5.96
CA VAL A 107 -14.92 16.57 6.95
C VAL A 107 -14.17 15.24 7.00
N GLU A 108 -13.96 14.67 8.19
CA GLU A 108 -13.36 13.35 8.35
C GLU A 108 -14.32 12.24 7.92
N ASN A 109 -13.86 11.27 7.12
CA ASN A 109 -14.64 10.09 6.76
C ASN A 109 -14.31 8.94 7.73
N GLU A 110 -14.85 8.98 8.95
CA GLU A 110 -14.70 7.92 9.96
C GLU A 110 -15.28 6.56 9.52
N ALA A 111 -16.14 6.54 8.47
CA ALA A 111 -16.93 5.38 8.08
C ALA A 111 -16.13 4.17 7.53
N THR A 112 -14.89 4.35 7.10
CA THR A 112 -14.14 3.25 6.43
C THR A 112 -13.34 2.39 7.42
N ASN A 113 -12.85 2.96 8.52
CA ASN A 113 -12.09 2.20 9.53
C ASN A 113 -13.03 1.36 10.43
N ASN A 114 -14.20 1.90 10.77
CA ASN A 114 -15.16 1.24 11.66
C ASN A 114 -15.83 -0.03 11.07
N PHE A 115 -15.80 -0.21 9.74
CA PHE A 115 -16.45 -1.36 9.08
C PHE A 115 -15.58 -2.62 9.04
N VAL A 116 -14.25 -2.50 9.10
CA VAL A 116 -13.35 -3.67 9.15
C VAL A 116 -13.16 -4.14 10.60
N ASP A 117 -13.10 -3.20 11.54
CA ASP A 117 -12.90 -3.47 12.97
C ASP A 117 -14.10 -4.16 13.64
N SER A 118 -15.30 -4.08 13.04
CA SER A 118 -16.52 -4.67 13.60
C SER A 118 -16.74 -6.15 13.21
N PHE A 119 -16.04 -6.67 12.19
CA PHE A 119 -16.30 -8.00 11.61
C PHE A 119 -15.05 -8.88 11.49
N LEU A 120 -13.91 -8.48 12.03
CA LEU A 120 -12.71 -9.32 12.03
C LEU A 120 -12.14 -9.40 13.44
N PRO A 121 -11.60 -10.57 13.86
CA PRO A 121 -10.86 -10.66 15.11
C PRO A 121 -9.74 -9.62 15.13
N THR A 122 -9.58 -8.89 16.25
CA THR A 122 -8.59 -7.80 16.38
C THR A 122 -7.18 -8.22 16.00
N TRP A 123 -6.76 -9.44 16.36
CA TRP A 123 -5.44 -9.97 15.99
C TRP A 123 -5.26 -10.08 14.47
N PHE A 124 -6.34 -10.39 13.74
CA PHE A 124 -6.31 -10.52 12.29
C PHE A 124 -6.28 -9.14 11.62
N VAL A 125 -6.98 -8.14 12.18
CA VAL A 125 -6.89 -6.74 11.73
C VAL A 125 -5.43 -6.26 11.79
N TYR A 126 -4.70 -6.55 12.88
CA TYR A 126 -3.29 -6.16 12.98
C TYR A 126 -2.41 -6.82 11.93
N ILE A 127 -2.60 -8.12 11.67
CA ILE A 127 -1.88 -8.81 10.59
C ILE A 127 -2.25 -8.21 9.23
N LEU A 128 -3.53 -7.88 9.04
CA LEU A 128 -4.01 -7.26 7.82
C LEU A 128 -3.31 -5.91 7.59
N MET A 129 -3.30 -5.03 8.59
CA MET A 129 -2.69 -3.70 8.50
C MET A 129 -1.16 -3.75 8.32
N VAL A 130 -0.47 -4.65 9.01
CA VAL A 130 1.01 -4.65 9.06
C VAL A 130 1.63 -5.49 7.94
N VAL A 131 0.94 -6.52 7.45
CA VAL A 131 1.52 -7.50 6.51
C VAL A 131 0.71 -7.58 5.23
N ILE A 132 -0.58 -7.90 5.32
CA ILE A 132 -1.38 -8.24 4.15
C ILE A 132 -1.59 -6.99 3.27
N ALA A 133 -2.14 -5.92 3.84
CA ALA A 133 -2.42 -4.66 3.16
C ALA A 133 -1.17 -4.09 2.46
N PRO A 134 0.00 -3.96 3.12
CA PRO A 134 1.24 -3.58 2.45
C PRO A 134 1.60 -4.44 1.24
N ILE A 135 1.43 -5.76 1.30
CA ILE A 135 1.73 -6.62 0.14
C ILE A 135 0.84 -6.25 -1.05
N TYR A 136 -0.48 -6.16 -0.85
CA TYR A 136 -1.41 -5.83 -1.93
C TYR A 136 -1.17 -4.44 -2.50
N GLU A 137 -1.07 -3.45 -1.61
CA GLU A 137 -0.95 -2.05 -1.98
C GLU A 137 0.38 -1.79 -2.71
N GLU A 138 1.49 -2.34 -2.23
CA GLU A 138 2.78 -2.19 -2.91
C GLU A 138 2.81 -2.91 -4.26
N LEU A 139 2.22 -4.10 -4.37
CA LEU A 139 2.08 -4.77 -5.67
C LEU A 139 1.27 -3.93 -6.66
N MET A 140 0.13 -3.36 -6.21
CA MET A 140 -0.72 -2.54 -7.06
C MET A 140 -0.05 -1.23 -7.46
N PHE A 141 0.33 -0.40 -6.48
CA PHE A 141 0.73 0.99 -6.70
C PHE A 141 2.19 1.15 -7.10
N ARG A 142 3.06 0.20 -6.75
CA ARG A 142 4.51 0.29 -7.00
C ARG A 142 4.92 -0.68 -8.08
N GLU A 143 4.59 -1.96 -7.97
CA GLU A 143 5.04 -2.94 -8.96
C GLU A 143 4.25 -2.83 -10.28
N TYR A 144 2.93 -3.00 -10.24
CA TYR A 144 2.13 -3.12 -11.45
C TYR A 144 1.79 -1.76 -12.07
N PHE A 145 1.45 -0.76 -11.26
CA PHE A 145 1.14 0.58 -11.75
C PHE A 145 2.34 1.27 -12.43
N TYR A 146 3.56 1.10 -11.90
CA TYR A 146 4.75 1.69 -12.54
C TYR A 146 4.98 1.17 -13.97
N ARG A 147 4.61 -0.09 -14.26
CA ARG A 147 4.80 -0.71 -15.57
C ARG A 147 4.00 -0.03 -16.69
N PHE A 148 3.01 0.81 -16.36
CA PHE A 148 2.24 1.58 -17.35
C PHE A 148 3.04 2.71 -18.00
N PHE A 149 3.98 3.27 -17.26
CA PHE A 149 4.64 4.51 -17.60
C PHE A 149 6.05 4.25 -18.10
N SER A 150 6.38 4.80 -19.26
CA SER A 150 7.77 4.83 -19.74
C SER A 150 8.61 5.85 -18.96
N HIS A 151 7.98 6.89 -18.39
CA HIS A 151 8.65 7.96 -17.67
C HIS A 151 8.63 7.68 -16.16
N LYS A 152 9.80 7.33 -15.61
CA LYS A 152 9.93 6.90 -14.21
C LYS A 152 9.46 7.94 -13.18
N TRP A 153 9.63 9.23 -13.47
CA TRP A 153 9.23 10.33 -12.58
C TRP A 153 7.74 10.60 -12.65
N LEU A 154 7.11 10.42 -13.82
CA LEU A 154 5.66 10.47 -13.95
C LEU A 154 5.01 9.34 -13.13
N ALA A 155 5.53 8.11 -13.26
CA ALA A 155 5.09 6.97 -12.47
C ALA A 155 5.22 7.24 -10.96
N TYR A 156 6.33 7.87 -10.55
CA TYR A 156 6.60 8.23 -9.17
C TYR A 156 5.58 9.21 -8.60
N ILE A 157 5.36 10.34 -9.27
CA ILE A 157 4.42 11.36 -8.81
C ILE A 157 3.00 10.78 -8.79
N LEU A 158 2.59 10.08 -9.85
CA LEU A 158 1.23 9.51 -9.92
C LEU A 158 1.00 8.40 -8.90
N SER A 159 2.00 7.56 -8.61
CA SER A 159 1.89 6.53 -7.56
C SER A 159 1.66 7.17 -6.19
N ILE A 160 2.36 8.26 -5.89
CA ILE A 160 2.18 9.02 -4.63
C ILE A 160 0.78 9.61 -4.53
N LEU A 161 0.36 10.33 -5.57
CA LEU A 161 -0.94 11.00 -5.59
C LEU A 161 -2.09 10.00 -5.54
N LEU A 162 -2.03 8.93 -6.35
CA LEU A 162 -3.11 7.94 -6.41
C LEU A 162 -3.25 7.18 -5.09
N PHE A 163 -2.13 6.73 -4.52
CA PHE A 163 -2.13 6.07 -3.21
C PHE A 163 -2.74 6.98 -2.15
N THR A 164 -2.26 8.22 -2.05
CA THR A 164 -2.76 9.18 -1.05
C THR A 164 -4.26 9.45 -1.25
N LEU A 165 -4.69 9.75 -2.47
CA LEU A 165 -6.08 10.10 -2.76
C LEU A 165 -7.08 8.96 -2.50
N ILE A 166 -6.72 7.72 -2.81
CA ILE A 166 -7.61 6.57 -2.61
C ILE A 166 -7.87 6.33 -1.12
N HIS A 167 -6.82 6.47 -0.28
CA HIS A 167 -6.92 6.20 1.15
C HIS A 167 -7.62 7.33 1.91
N THR A 168 -7.54 8.57 1.43
CA THR A 168 -8.00 9.71 2.20
C THR A 168 -9.21 10.40 1.59
N ARG A 169 -9.49 10.22 0.30
CA ARG A 169 -10.59 10.92 -0.40
C ARG A 169 -10.56 12.44 -0.18
N LEU A 170 -9.35 13.02 -0.05
CA LEU A 170 -9.11 14.43 0.29
C LEU A 170 -9.60 14.86 1.69
N THR A 171 -9.73 13.92 2.63
CA THR A 171 -9.91 14.23 4.06
C THR A 171 -8.58 14.67 4.68
N TRP A 172 -8.61 15.05 5.95
CA TRP A 172 -7.43 15.45 6.72
C TRP A 172 -6.29 14.43 6.77
N SER A 173 -6.63 13.13 6.76
CA SER A 173 -5.63 12.07 6.72
C SER A 173 -4.76 12.15 5.47
N PHE A 174 -5.14 12.94 4.44
CA PHE A 174 -4.28 13.27 3.30
C PHE A 174 -2.90 13.77 3.72
N PHE A 175 -2.82 14.62 4.74
CA PHE A 175 -1.55 15.19 5.19
C PHE A 175 -0.63 14.17 5.87
N GLU A 176 -1.18 13.11 6.45
CA GLU A 176 -0.41 12.01 7.04
C GLU A 176 -0.01 10.96 6.00
N TYR A 177 -0.96 10.61 5.12
CA TYR A 177 -0.74 9.60 4.07
C TYR A 177 0.20 10.10 2.97
N LEU A 178 0.26 11.41 2.71
CA LEU A 178 1.13 11.95 1.66
C LEU A 178 2.63 11.73 1.97
N PRO A 179 3.20 12.14 3.12
CA PRO A 179 4.58 11.84 3.48
C PRO A 179 4.88 10.34 3.52
N MET A 180 3.96 9.55 4.08
CA MET A 180 4.08 8.10 4.10
C MET A 180 4.20 7.54 2.68
N SER A 181 3.30 7.97 1.78
CA SER A 181 3.31 7.57 0.38
C SER A 181 4.57 7.99 -0.35
N VAL A 182 5.12 9.18 -0.06
CA VAL A 182 6.41 9.63 -0.61
C VAL A 182 7.52 8.68 -0.20
N ILE A 183 7.57 8.24 1.06
CA ILE A 183 8.63 7.38 1.61
C ILE A 183 8.59 5.98 1.01
N VAL A 184 7.42 5.33 0.99
CA VAL A 184 7.29 3.96 0.45
C VAL A 184 7.55 3.96 -1.06
N THR A 185 7.07 4.99 -1.78
CA THR A 185 7.33 5.13 -3.22
C THR A 185 8.80 5.44 -3.50
N SER A 186 9.47 6.25 -2.67
CA SER A 186 10.93 6.49 -2.76
C SER A 186 11.73 5.22 -2.57
N THR A 187 11.35 4.41 -1.58
CA THR A 187 11.96 3.13 -1.28
C THR A 187 11.91 2.22 -2.50
N PHE A 188 10.73 2.05 -3.10
CA PHE A 188 10.59 1.31 -4.34
C PHE A 188 11.39 1.94 -5.49
N HIS A 189 11.33 3.26 -5.65
CA HIS A 189 11.92 3.95 -6.80
C HIS A 189 13.44 3.80 -6.87
N ARG A 190 14.11 3.70 -5.72
CA ARG A 190 15.57 3.56 -5.61
C ARG A 190 16.11 2.35 -6.36
N TYR A 191 15.49 1.18 -6.21
CA TYR A 191 15.98 -0.08 -6.79
C TYR A 191 14.96 -0.83 -7.65
N LYS A 192 13.71 -0.35 -7.74
CA LYS A 192 12.60 -1.03 -8.41
C LYS A 192 12.36 -2.43 -7.85
N ARG A 193 12.42 -2.54 -6.52
CA ARG A 193 12.16 -3.77 -5.76
C ARG A 193 10.98 -3.54 -4.84
N VAL A 194 9.86 -4.20 -5.14
CA VAL A 194 8.64 -4.06 -4.32
C VAL A 194 8.83 -4.63 -2.91
N SER A 195 9.71 -5.62 -2.73
CA SER A 195 10.03 -6.17 -1.41
C SER A 195 10.60 -5.13 -0.45
N ASP A 196 11.38 -4.16 -0.96
CA ASP A 196 11.91 -3.07 -0.14
C ASP A 196 10.76 -2.19 0.38
N SER A 197 9.82 -1.82 -0.49
CA SER A 197 8.70 -0.96 -0.11
C SER A 197 7.66 -1.68 0.75
N ILE A 198 7.43 -2.99 0.55
CA ILE A 198 6.60 -3.83 1.43
C ILE A 198 7.14 -3.81 2.87
N ILE A 199 8.46 -3.98 3.04
CA ILE A 199 9.08 -3.95 4.37
C ILE A 199 8.97 -2.57 5.00
N VAL A 200 9.21 -1.49 4.25
CA VAL A 200 9.12 -0.13 4.78
C VAL A 200 7.68 0.23 5.13
N HIS A 201 6.71 -0.14 4.30
CA HIS A 201 5.29 0.12 4.55
C HIS A 201 4.81 -0.68 5.77
N GLY A 202 5.02 -2.00 5.79
CA GLY A 202 4.67 -2.82 6.95
C GLY A 202 5.38 -2.38 8.22
N GLY A 203 6.65 -1.99 8.13
CA GLY A 203 7.43 -1.46 9.25
C GLY A 203 6.89 -0.12 9.77
N TYR A 204 6.46 0.78 8.88
CA TYR A 204 5.78 2.03 9.25
C TYR A 204 4.47 1.73 9.98
N ASN A 205 3.62 0.86 9.42
CA ASN A 205 2.34 0.49 10.03
C ASN A 205 2.54 -0.19 11.39
N LEU A 206 3.55 -1.05 11.52
CA LEU A 206 3.92 -1.66 12.79
C LEU A 206 4.34 -0.60 13.82
N MET A 207 5.12 0.39 13.41
CA MET A 207 5.56 1.46 14.31
C MET A 207 4.36 2.27 14.81
N VAL A 208 3.46 2.66 13.91
CA VAL A 208 2.21 3.36 14.27
C VAL A 208 1.37 2.51 15.23
N LEU A 209 1.19 1.22 14.94
CA LEU A 209 0.43 0.30 15.79
C LEU A 209 1.04 0.15 17.19
N ILE A 210 2.35 -0.02 17.29
CA ILE A 210 3.06 -0.13 18.57
C ILE A 210 2.83 1.13 19.42
N PHE A 211 2.98 2.31 18.83
CA PHE A 211 2.76 3.56 19.55
C PHE A 211 1.30 3.78 19.93
N HIS A 212 0.35 3.36 19.09
CA HIS A 212 -1.08 3.42 19.40
C HIS A 212 -1.49 2.49 20.56
N ILE A 213 -0.79 1.37 20.76
CA ILE A 213 -1.08 0.44 21.86
C ILE A 213 -0.42 0.87 23.18
N ILE A 214 0.76 1.52 23.11
CA ILE A 214 1.59 1.84 24.28
C ILE A 214 1.26 3.22 24.88
N ILE A 215 0.82 4.18 24.07
CA ILE A 215 0.55 5.58 24.46
C ILE A 215 -0.96 5.81 24.45
#